data_AF-A0A7S0UJ61-F1
#
_entry.id   AF-A0A7S0UJ61-F1
#
_cell.length_a   1.000
_cell.length_b   1.000
_cell.length_c   1.000
_cell.angle_alpha   90.00
_cell.angle_beta   90.00
_cell.angle_gamma   90.00
#
_symmetry.space_group_name_H-M   'P 1'
#
loop_
_entity.id
_entity.type
_entity.pdbx_description
1 polymer ?
#
loop_
_entity_poly.entity_id
_entity_poly.type
_entity_poly.pdbx_seq_one_letter_code
_entity_poly.pdbx_strand_id
1 'polypeptide(L)'
;PHSYIHTREFRLRFLRADLFDAKRAAKRLATFLQTMCLLYGTYALERPIRLSDFSKNELKVLNAGRIQLLPYRDRGGRRVCMGVPSQKHDLHHPVTRAKIHFYLWWVASKSVETQRNGLVMVTIHNPAISDATPSSATAESVSSAIDRDENYDDIRGLPSLRFAKIY
;
A
#
# COMPACT_ATOMS: atom_id res chain seq x y z
N PRO A 1 -16.70 3.56 -24.17
CA PRO A 1 -16.08 2.55 -23.28
C PRO A 1 -16.52 2.72 -21.81
N HIS A 2 -17.38 1.82 -21.31
CA HIS A 2 -17.94 1.82 -19.94
C HIS A 2 -17.10 0.97 -18.96
N SER A 3 -15.78 1.17 -18.95
CA SER A 3 -14.88 0.43 -18.04
C SER A 3 -14.78 1.11 -16.67
N TYR A 4 -14.59 0.32 -15.60
CA TYR A 4 -14.44 0.78 -14.21
C TYR A 4 -13.42 1.92 -14.06
N ILE A 5 -12.24 1.78 -14.66
CA ILE A 5 -11.16 2.79 -14.62
C ILE A 5 -11.48 4.08 -15.41
N HIS A 6 -12.53 4.05 -16.23
CA HIS A 6 -12.97 5.19 -17.02
C HIS A 6 -14.17 5.93 -16.41
N THR A 7 -14.68 5.44 -15.28
CA THR A 7 -15.73 6.15 -14.54
C THR A 7 -15.25 7.53 -14.10
N ARG A 8 -16.17 8.49 -14.05
CA ARG A 8 -15.90 9.86 -13.62
C ARG A 8 -15.29 9.89 -12.22
N GLU A 9 -15.85 9.11 -11.29
CA GLU A 9 -15.39 9.05 -9.92
C GLU A 9 -13.95 8.54 -9.80
N PHE A 10 -13.57 7.53 -10.57
CA PHE A 10 -12.23 6.99 -10.59
C PHE A 10 -11.21 8.04 -11.05
N ARG A 11 -11.47 8.69 -12.18
CA ARG A 11 -10.59 9.72 -12.76
C ARG A 11 -10.48 10.97 -11.88
N LEU A 12 -11.58 11.37 -11.23
CA LEU A 12 -11.60 12.54 -10.36
C LEU A 12 -10.67 12.42 -9.15
N ARG A 13 -10.36 11.20 -8.67
CA ARG A 13 -9.41 11.02 -7.57
C ARG A 13 -8.02 11.54 -7.94
N PHE A 14 -7.58 11.24 -9.15
CA PHE A 14 -6.26 11.64 -9.66
C PHE A 14 -6.21 13.13 -9.99
N LEU A 15 -7.27 13.66 -10.61
CA LEU A 15 -7.36 15.10 -10.89
C LEU A 15 -7.32 15.93 -9.61
N ARG A 16 -8.09 15.56 -8.57
CA ARG A 16 -8.09 16.28 -7.29
C ARG A 16 -6.72 16.22 -6.60
N ALA A 17 -6.04 15.08 -6.66
CA ALA A 17 -4.73 14.90 -6.06
C ALA A 17 -3.63 15.76 -6.73
N ASP A 18 -3.80 16.13 -8.00
CA ASP A 18 -2.85 16.97 -8.75
C ASP A 18 -3.43 18.37 -9.08
N LEU A 19 -4.36 18.87 -8.26
CA LEU A 19 -4.96 20.22 -8.41
C LEU A 19 -5.52 20.49 -9.82
N PHE A 20 -6.09 19.46 -10.45
CA PHE A 20 -6.64 19.46 -11.80
C PHE A 20 -5.63 19.69 -12.93
N ASP A 21 -4.33 19.52 -12.69
CA ASP A 21 -3.34 19.38 -13.77
C ASP A 21 -3.56 18.03 -14.47
N ALA A 22 -4.18 18.09 -15.65
CA ALA A 22 -4.54 16.90 -16.43
C ALA A 22 -3.32 16.04 -16.81
N LYS A 23 -2.17 16.66 -17.10
CA LYS A 23 -0.95 15.95 -17.52
C LYS A 23 -0.34 15.20 -16.35
N ARG A 24 -0.25 15.83 -15.17
CA ARG A 24 0.23 15.20 -13.94
C ARG A 24 -0.71 14.09 -13.48
N ALA A 25 -2.03 14.35 -13.50
CA ALA A 25 -3.04 13.38 -13.13
C ALA A 25 -3.00 12.14 -14.04
N ALA A 26 -2.80 12.32 -15.35
CA ALA A 26 -2.67 11.21 -16.29
C ALA A 26 -1.43 10.34 -15.99
N LYS A 27 -0.28 10.97 -15.69
CA LYS A 27 0.93 10.23 -15.27
C LYS A 27 0.70 9.46 -13.98
N ARG A 28 0.11 10.09 -12.96
CA ARG A 28 -0.21 9.45 -11.68
C ARG A 28 -1.18 8.28 -11.87
N LEU A 29 -2.20 8.46 -12.70
CA LEU A 29 -3.14 7.41 -13.06
C LEU A 29 -2.42 6.22 -13.72
N ALA A 30 -1.57 6.45 -14.70
CA ALA A 30 -0.82 5.38 -15.37
C ALA A 30 0.06 4.59 -14.38
N THR A 31 0.83 5.29 -13.53
CA THR A 31 1.66 4.64 -12.50
C THR A 31 0.80 3.88 -11.48
N PHE A 32 -0.35 4.41 -11.10
CA PHE A 32 -1.29 3.72 -10.23
C PHE A 32 -1.80 2.42 -10.85
N LEU A 33 -2.22 2.44 -12.12
CA LEU A 33 -2.73 1.26 -12.81
C LEU A 33 -1.64 0.19 -12.96
N GLN A 34 -0.41 0.58 -13.31
CA GLN A 34 0.75 -0.32 -13.36
C GLN A 34 1.01 -0.98 -12.00
N THR A 35 1.02 -0.18 -10.93
CA THR A 35 1.22 -0.69 -9.56
C THR A 35 0.08 -1.64 -9.16
N MET A 36 -1.15 -1.30 -9.53
CA MET A 36 -2.33 -2.12 -9.24
C MET A 36 -2.25 -3.47 -9.95
N CYS A 37 -1.85 -3.50 -11.23
CA CYS A 37 -1.61 -4.75 -11.97
C CYS A 37 -0.47 -5.57 -11.38
N LEU A 38 0.64 -4.93 -10.96
CA LEU A 38 1.76 -5.63 -10.35
C LEU A 38 1.36 -6.32 -9.04
N LEU A 39 0.53 -5.65 -8.22
CA LEU A 39 0.15 -6.14 -6.89
C LEU A 39 -1.00 -7.14 -6.91
N TYR A 40 -1.98 -6.95 -7.80
CA TYR A 40 -3.23 -7.71 -7.79
C TYR A 40 -3.45 -8.48 -9.09
N GLY A 41 -2.78 -8.15 -10.19
CA GLY A 41 -3.08 -8.68 -11.52
C GLY A 41 -4.11 -7.84 -12.28
N THR A 42 -4.45 -8.28 -13.48
CA THR A 42 -5.28 -7.52 -14.45
C THR A 42 -6.73 -7.32 -14.00
N TYR A 43 -7.30 -8.25 -13.23
CA TYR A 43 -8.69 -8.15 -12.75
C TYR A 43 -8.94 -6.89 -11.90
N ALA A 44 -7.89 -6.33 -11.30
CA ALA A 44 -8.00 -5.10 -10.51
C ALA A 44 -8.35 -3.87 -11.37
N LEU A 45 -8.15 -3.93 -12.69
CA LEU A 45 -8.58 -2.90 -13.65
C LEU A 45 -10.07 -3.00 -14.01
N GLU A 46 -10.69 -4.16 -13.77
CA GLU A 46 -12.07 -4.43 -14.19
C GLU A 46 -13.07 -4.06 -13.10
N ARG A 47 -12.66 -4.18 -11.82
CA ARG A 47 -13.52 -3.91 -10.66
C ARG A 47 -12.75 -3.34 -9.46
N PRO A 48 -13.44 -2.73 -8.48
CA PRO A 48 -12.81 -2.38 -7.21
C PRO A 48 -12.18 -3.60 -6.51
N ILE A 49 -11.01 -3.38 -5.90
CA ILE A 49 -10.33 -4.34 -5.02
C ILE A 49 -11.20 -4.59 -3.78
N ARG A 50 -11.35 -5.85 -3.43
CA ARG A 50 -12.16 -6.36 -2.31
C ARG A 50 -11.27 -7.11 -1.32
N LEU A 51 -11.77 -7.29 -0.09
CA LEU A 51 -11.08 -8.14 0.90
C LEU A 51 -10.98 -9.60 0.46
N SER A 52 -11.89 -10.07 -0.40
CA SER A 52 -11.83 -11.40 -1.01
C SER A 52 -10.65 -11.59 -1.97
N ASP A 53 -9.98 -10.52 -2.38
CA ASP A 53 -8.83 -10.57 -3.31
C ASP A 53 -7.50 -10.84 -2.56
N PHE A 54 -7.58 -10.96 -1.23
CA PHE A 54 -6.46 -11.28 -0.37
C PHE A 54 -6.47 -12.77 -0.01
N SER A 55 -5.29 -13.37 0.02
CA SER A 55 -5.13 -14.74 0.53
C SER A 55 -5.38 -14.80 2.04
N LYS A 56 -5.62 -15.99 2.58
CA LYS A 56 -5.82 -16.18 4.04
C LYS A 56 -4.62 -15.65 4.84
N ASN A 57 -3.39 -15.81 4.34
CA ASN A 57 -2.20 -15.33 4.99
C ASN A 57 -2.12 -13.80 4.94
N GLU A 58 -2.44 -13.19 3.80
CA GLU A 58 -2.46 -11.73 3.69
C GLU A 58 -3.54 -11.09 4.58
N LEU A 59 -4.71 -11.73 4.69
CA LEU A 59 -5.78 -11.31 5.61
C LEU A 59 -5.35 -11.41 7.08
N LYS A 60 -4.59 -12.45 7.46
CA LYS A 60 -4.01 -12.53 8.83
C LYS A 60 -3.11 -11.33 9.10
N VAL A 61 -2.26 -10.95 8.14
CA VAL A 61 -1.37 -9.79 8.28
C VAL A 61 -2.16 -8.48 8.36
N LEU A 62 -3.19 -8.32 7.51
CA LEU A 62 -4.09 -7.16 7.55
C LEU A 62 -4.80 -7.06 8.92
N ASN A 63 -5.34 -8.17 9.40
CA ASN A 63 -6.11 -8.25 10.65
C ASN A 63 -5.23 -8.15 11.91
N ALA A 64 -3.92 -8.37 11.80
CA ALA A 64 -2.98 -8.10 12.89
C ALA A 64 -2.92 -6.62 13.27
N GLY A 65 -3.52 -5.72 12.47
CA GLY A 65 -3.73 -4.33 12.85
C GLY A 65 -2.46 -3.50 12.90
N ARG A 66 -1.40 -3.93 12.20
CA ARG A 66 -0.14 -3.17 12.09
C ARG A 66 -0.39 -1.78 11.51
N ILE A 67 -1.30 -1.69 10.54
CA ILE A 67 -1.70 -0.43 9.93
C ILE A 67 -3.21 -0.32 10.03
N GLN A 68 -3.66 0.77 10.64
CA GLN A 68 -5.07 1.01 10.89
C GLN A 68 -5.48 2.33 10.27
N LEU A 69 -6.54 2.30 9.48
CA LEU A 69 -7.19 3.50 8.98
C LEU A 69 -8.17 4.00 10.04
N LEU A 70 -7.79 5.05 10.78
CA LEU A 70 -8.61 5.54 11.90
C LEU A 70 -9.88 6.23 11.39
N PRO A 71 -11.00 6.21 12.15
CA PRO A 71 -12.23 6.89 11.77
C PRO A 71 -12.12 8.42 11.79
N TYR A 72 -11.06 8.96 12.39
CA TYR A 72 -10.85 10.38 12.62
C TYR A 72 -10.01 11.08 11.55
N ARG A 73 -10.02 12.41 11.60
CA ARG A 73 -9.18 13.30 10.81
C ARG A 73 -8.39 14.21 11.74
N ASP A 74 -7.26 14.71 11.26
CA ASP A 74 -6.53 15.75 11.97
C ASP A 74 -7.16 17.14 11.75
N ARG A 75 -6.59 18.18 12.36
CA ARG A 75 -7.06 19.57 12.21
C ARG A 75 -7.00 20.10 10.77
N GLY A 76 -6.18 19.49 9.90
CA GLY A 76 -6.09 19.83 8.48
C GLY A 76 -7.08 19.05 7.60
N GLY A 77 -7.98 18.26 8.19
CA GLY A 77 -8.92 17.42 7.45
C GLY A 77 -8.24 16.23 6.76
N ARG A 78 -7.01 15.88 7.13
CA ARG A 78 -6.31 14.71 6.58
C ARG A 78 -6.82 13.44 7.25
N ARG A 79 -6.97 12.37 6.46
CA ARG A 79 -7.30 11.06 7.01
C ARG A 79 -6.12 10.54 7.82
N VAL A 80 -6.35 10.00 9.01
CA VAL A 80 -5.26 9.48 9.85
C VAL A 80 -5.11 7.98 9.64
N CYS A 81 -3.90 7.54 9.31
CA CYS A 81 -3.48 6.15 9.44
C CYS A 81 -2.52 6.02 10.62
N MET A 82 -2.65 4.93 11.38
CA MET A 82 -1.75 4.60 12.48
C MET A 82 -0.96 3.35 12.14
N GLY A 83 0.36 3.44 12.26
CA GLY A 83 1.29 2.31 12.25
C GLY A 83 1.60 1.90 13.69
N VAL A 84 1.14 0.73 14.11
CA VAL A 84 1.47 0.14 15.41
C VAL A 84 2.51 -0.97 15.20
N PRO A 85 3.70 -0.86 15.80
CA PRO A 85 4.70 -1.91 15.71
C PRO A 85 4.29 -3.06 16.64
N SER A 86 3.51 -4.01 16.12
CA SER A 86 3.17 -5.23 16.86
C SER A 86 4.19 -6.35 16.63
N GLN A 87 4.97 -6.28 15.54
CA GLN A 87 5.90 -7.33 15.08
C GLN A 87 7.07 -6.69 14.29
N LYS A 88 8.21 -7.38 14.12
CA LYS A 88 9.31 -6.91 13.25
C LYS A 88 8.79 -6.66 11.83
N HIS A 89 9.15 -5.53 11.21
CA HIS A 89 8.61 -5.13 9.92
C HIS A 89 8.84 -6.21 8.84
N ASP A 90 9.97 -6.90 8.90
CA ASP A 90 10.43 -7.87 7.89
C ASP A 90 9.90 -9.30 8.04
N LEU A 91 8.98 -9.54 8.97
CA LEU A 91 8.34 -10.84 9.11
C LEU A 91 7.36 -11.17 7.97
N HIS A 92 7.00 -10.18 7.15
CA HIS A 92 6.04 -10.38 6.06
C HIS A 92 6.62 -9.96 4.72
N HIS A 93 6.25 -10.73 3.69
CA HIS A 93 6.70 -10.51 2.33
C HIS A 93 6.41 -9.05 1.88
N PRO A 94 7.37 -8.35 1.25
CA PRO A 94 7.20 -6.95 0.86
C PRO A 94 5.98 -6.67 -0.02
N VAL A 95 5.61 -7.63 -0.88
CA VAL A 95 4.41 -7.57 -1.73
C VAL A 95 3.14 -7.56 -0.90
N THR A 96 3.02 -8.46 0.09
CA THR A 96 1.86 -8.51 0.99
C THR A 96 1.68 -7.18 1.72
N ARG A 97 2.79 -6.62 2.23
CA ARG A 97 2.77 -5.29 2.87
C ARG A 97 2.30 -4.22 1.87
N ALA A 98 2.83 -4.22 0.64
CA ALA A 98 2.46 -3.26 -0.39
C ALA A 98 0.98 -3.37 -0.79
N LYS A 99 0.45 -4.58 -0.97
CA LYS A 99 -0.98 -4.84 -1.23
C LYS A 99 -1.84 -4.22 -0.14
N ILE A 100 -1.55 -4.51 1.12
CA ILE A 100 -2.29 -3.98 2.28
C ILE A 100 -2.30 -2.45 2.29
N HIS A 101 -1.13 -1.81 2.16
CA HIS A 101 -1.04 -0.34 2.11
C HIS A 101 -1.85 0.23 0.95
N PHE A 102 -1.68 -0.34 -0.25
CA PHE A 102 -2.35 0.10 -1.46
C PHE A 102 -3.87 0.03 -1.31
N TYR A 103 -4.38 -1.07 -0.75
CA TYR A 103 -5.81 -1.24 -0.46
C TYR A 103 -6.31 -0.21 0.55
N LEU A 104 -5.62 -0.03 1.68
CA LEU A 104 -6.02 0.92 2.71
C LEU A 104 -6.06 2.36 2.18
N TRP A 105 -5.05 2.77 1.41
CA TRP A 105 -5.03 4.09 0.77
C TRP A 105 -6.12 4.23 -0.28
N TRP A 106 -6.38 3.18 -1.07
CA TRP A 106 -7.46 3.18 -2.04
C TRP A 106 -8.83 3.34 -1.38
N VAL A 107 -9.07 2.65 -0.27
CA VAL A 107 -10.28 2.80 0.56
C VAL A 107 -10.36 4.21 1.15
N ALA A 108 -9.29 4.72 1.73
CA ALA A 108 -9.23 6.07 2.30
C ALA A 108 -9.55 7.16 1.26
N SER A 109 -9.11 6.93 0.01
CA SER A 109 -9.33 7.85 -1.12
C SER A 109 -10.78 7.87 -1.63
N LYS A 110 -11.71 7.06 -1.10
CA LYS A 110 -13.14 7.15 -1.45
C LYS A 110 -13.74 8.51 -1.06
N SER A 111 -13.28 9.12 0.03
CA SER A 111 -13.75 10.45 0.44
C SER A 111 -13.08 11.56 -0.36
N VAL A 112 -13.89 12.51 -0.85
CA VAL A 112 -13.41 13.72 -1.55
C VAL A 112 -12.50 14.55 -0.65
N GLU A 113 -12.76 14.57 0.65
CA GLU A 113 -11.94 15.31 1.61
C GLU A 113 -10.53 14.70 1.71
N THR A 114 -10.41 13.37 1.73
CA THR A 114 -9.09 12.69 1.67
C THR A 114 -8.38 12.96 0.34
N GLN A 115 -9.11 13.03 -0.77
CA GLN A 115 -8.51 13.33 -2.08
C GLN A 115 -7.93 14.76 -2.16
N ARG A 116 -8.49 15.71 -1.38
CA ARG A 116 -8.06 17.12 -1.36
C ARG A 116 -6.99 17.39 -0.30
N ASN A 117 -7.21 16.89 0.92
CA ASN A 117 -6.35 17.21 2.06
C ASN A 117 -5.22 16.18 2.23
N GLY A 118 -5.41 14.97 1.73
CA GLY A 118 -4.45 13.88 1.82
C GLY A 118 -4.63 13.01 3.08
N LEU A 119 -3.55 12.30 3.41
CA LEU A 119 -3.47 11.32 4.48
C LEU A 119 -2.21 11.57 5.30
N VAL A 120 -2.29 11.37 6.61
CA VAL A 120 -1.15 11.43 7.52
C VAL A 120 -0.93 10.06 8.15
N MET A 121 0.32 9.60 8.18
CA MET A 121 0.72 8.36 8.85
C MET A 121 1.35 8.72 10.20
N VAL A 122 0.81 8.16 11.28
CA VAL A 122 1.37 8.24 12.63
C VAL A 122 1.96 6.88 12.96
N THR A 123 3.29 6.80 13.03
CA THR A 123 3.97 5.57 13.38
C THR A 123 4.39 5.64 14.84
N ILE A 124 3.90 4.71 15.65
CA ILE A 124 4.41 4.53 17.01
C ILE A 124 5.81 3.92 16.87
N HIS A 125 6.81 4.60 17.42
CA HIS A 125 8.15 4.04 17.50
C HIS A 125 8.23 3.13 18.73
N ASN A 126 8.61 1.87 18.53
CA ASN A 126 8.95 0.96 19.62
C ASN A 126 10.43 0.61 19.52
N PRO A 127 11.29 1.13 20.41
CA PRO A 127 12.73 0.89 20.35
C PRO A 127 13.11 -0.58 20.56
N ALA A 128 12.25 -1.38 21.21
CA ALA A 128 12.45 -2.82 21.35
C ALA A 128 12.20 -3.61 20.05
N ILE A 129 11.56 -2.98 19.07
CA ILE A 129 11.35 -3.50 17.72
C ILE A 129 12.22 -2.64 16.80
N SER A 130 13.54 -2.68 16.99
CA SER A 130 14.46 -2.09 16.03
C SER A 130 14.36 -2.86 14.72
N ASP A 131 14.25 -2.16 13.60
CA ASP A 131 14.52 -2.72 12.29
C ASP A 131 16.01 -3.12 12.31
N ALA A 132 16.28 -4.38 12.63
CA ALA A 132 17.63 -4.90 12.63
C ALA A 132 18.08 -4.90 11.18
N THR A 133 18.87 -3.89 10.81
CA THR A 133 19.68 -3.92 9.59
C THR A 133 20.43 -5.25 9.63
N PRO A 134 20.20 -6.18 8.69
CA PRO A 134 20.93 -7.43 8.73
C PRO A 134 22.41 -7.09 8.57
N SER A 135 23.20 -7.39 9.59
CA SER A 135 24.64 -7.54 9.36
C SER A 135 24.80 -8.61 8.29
N SER A 136 25.75 -8.37 7.39
CA SER A 136 26.02 -9.11 6.15
C SER A 136 26.21 -10.62 6.29
N ALA A 137 26.15 -11.17 7.51
CA ALA A 137 26.33 -12.59 7.80
C ALA A 137 25.04 -13.43 7.73
N THR A 138 23.85 -12.83 7.70
CA THR A 138 22.57 -13.57 7.85
C THR A 138 21.81 -13.78 6.52
N ALA A 139 22.37 -13.35 5.39
CA ALA A 139 21.69 -13.42 4.09
C ALA A 139 21.55 -14.86 3.54
N GLU A 140 22.38 -15.81 4.01
CA GLU A 140 22.40 -17.18 3.50
C GLU A 140 21.35 -18.10 4.14
N SER A 141 20.87 -17.81 5.36
CA SER A 141 19.97 -18.71 6.09
C SER A 141 18.48 -18.42 5.90
N VAL A 142 18.11 -17.24 5.37
CA VAL A 142 16.69 -16.87 5.13
C VAL A 142 16.17 -17.43 3.79
N SER A 143 17.08 -17.82 2.89
CA SER A 143 16.76 -18.40 1.58
C SER A 143 16.00 -19.74 1.66
N SER A 144 16.16 -20.50 2.75
CA SER A 144 15.64 -21.88 2.85
C SER A 144 14.24 -22.02 3.46
N ALA A 145 13.65 -20.94 4.00
CA ALA A 145 12.36 -20.99 4.69
C ALA A 145 11.22 -20.21 4.00
N ILE A 146 11.48 -19.62 2.84
CA ILE A 146 10.47 -18.89 2.06
C ILE A 146 9.84 -19.90 1.10
N ASP A 147 8.57 -20.25 1.35
CA ASP A 147 7.73 -20.93 0.36
C ASP A 147 7.85 -20.18 -0.97
N ARG A 148 8.43 -20.87 -1.96
CA ARG A 148 8.58 -20.38 -3.34
C ARG A 148 7.20 -20.36 -3.98
N ASP A 149 6.44 -19.30 -3.73
CA ASP A 149 5.34 -18.91 -4.61
C ASP A 149 5.99 -18.22 -5.82
N GLU A 150 6.15 -18.99 -6.92
CA GLU A 150 6.95 -18.70 -8.13
C GLU A 150 6.49 -17.48 -8.97
N ASN A 151 5.70 -16.55 -8.41
CA ASN A 151 4.99 -15.54 -9.20
C ASN A 151 5.41 -14.09 -8.93
N TYR A 152 6.45 -13.83 -8.13
CA TYR A 152 6.81 -12.48 -7.69
C TYR A 152 8.31 -12.14 -7.81
N ASP A 153 8.96 -12.54 -8.90
CA ASP A 153 10.40 -12.33 -9.10
C ASP A 153 10.82 -10.89 -9.44
N ASP A 154 9.90 -9.96 -9.70
CA ASP A 154 10.25 -8.55 -9.95
C ASP A 154 9.89 -7.61 -8.79
N ILE A 155 10.71 -7.69 -7.74
CA ILE A 155 10.54 -6.97 -6.47
C ILE A 155 11.07 -5.51 -6.55
N ARG A 156 11.79 -5.15 -7.63
CA ARG A 156 12.54 -3.88 -7.76
C ARG A 156 11.65 -2.63 -7.90
N GLY A 157 10.37 -2.81 -8.23
CA GLY A 157 9.40 -1.73 -8.43
C GLY A 157 8.56 -1.35 -7.19
N LEU A 158 8.65 -2.09 -6.08
CA LEU A 158 7.70 -1.93 -4.96
C LEU A 158 8.00 -0.70 -4.09
N PRO A 159 7.06 0.24 -3.93
CA PRO A 159 7.25 1.43 -3.10
C PRO A 159 7.57 1.12 -1.63
N SER A 160 7.08 -0.02 -1.11
CA SER A 160 7.30 -0.44 0.29
C SER A 160 8.78 -0.68 0.62
N LEU A 161 9.61 -1.03 -0.36
CA LEU A 161 11.06 -1.16 -0.18
C LEU A 161 11.77 0.20 -0.18
N ARG A 162 11.20 1.25 -0.79
CA ARG A 162 11.76 2.61 -0.72
C ARG A 162 11.50 3.26 0.64
N PHE A 163 10.35 3.00 1.24
CA PHE A 163 10.06 3.48 2.61
C PHE A 163 11.00 2.88 3.66
N ALA A 164 11.50 1.65 3.43
CA ALA A 164 12.48 1.00 4.30
C ALA A 164 13.92 1.58 4.18
N LYS A 165 14.20 2.45 3.19
CA LYS A 165 15.54 3.05 2.96
C LYS A 165 15.66 4.50 3.43
N ILE A 166 14.69 5.04 4.17
CA ILE A 166 14.69 6.45 4.63
C ILE A 166 15.33 6.60 6.03
N TYR A 167 15.96 5.56 6.57
CA TYR A 167 16.80 5.64 7.77
C TYR A 167 18.10 4.86 7.57
#